data_AF-W0ZCC1-F1
#
_entry.id   AF-W0ZCC1-F1
#
_cell.length_a   1.000
_cell.length_b   1.000
_cell.length_c   1.000
_cell.angle_alpha   90.00
_cell.angle_beta   90.00
_cell.angle_gamma   90.00
#
_symmetry.space_group_name_H-M   'P 1'
#
loop_
_entity.id
_entity.type
_entity.pdbx_description
1 polymer ?
#
loop_
_entity_poly.entity_id
_entity_poly.type
_entity_poly.pdbx_seq_one_letter_code
_entity_poly.pdbx_strand_id
1 'polypeptide(L)'
;MPTQERLRKDLLGGALTTALGVFTLGIGVYFLFLRPSLLPEDIRHTGIDAATLPVAFVDWLGIVFSTWGGFIAGFGIVLLGIGASLLSRRTLWLYLGTAAGVLVAFGRFVISNILIGSDFLWFIATMFVLALVLATVLVLNVIRRHRTNETASSDVDRTARR
;
A
#
# COMPACT_ATOMS: atom_id res chain seq x y z
N MET A 1 -29.79 6.04 20.74
CA MET A 1 -28.50 5.54 21.26
C MET A 1 -27.63 4.70 20.29
N PRO A 2 -28.13 3.94 19.29
CA PRO A 2 -27.28 3.07 18.46
C PRO A 2 -26.36 3.81 17.47
N THR A 3 -26.49 5.14 17.34
CA THR A 3 -25.69 5.99 16.44
C THR A 3 -24.37 6.43 17.08
N GLN A 4 -24.38 6.73 18.40
CA GLN A 4 -23.20 7.19 19.14
C GLN A 4 -22.21 6.04 19.40
N GLU A 5 -22.73 4.85 19.67
CA GLU A 5 -21.88 3.66 19.85
C GLU A 5 -21.18 3.26 18.55
N ARG A 6 -21.88 3.31 17.41
CA ARG A 6 -21.27 3.11 16.08
C ARG A 6 -20.21 4.15 15.79
N LEU A 7 -20.47 5.43 16.08
CA LEU A 7 -19.48 6.50 15.90
C LEU A 7 -18.20 6.25 16.72
N ARG A 8 -18.31 5.85 17.99
CA ARG A 8 -17.15 5.55 18.85
C ARG A 8 -16.36 4.34 18.34
N LYS A 9 -17.06 3.30 17.85
CA LYS A 9 -16.44 2.10 17.27
C LYS A 9 -15.67 2.43 15.98
N ASP A 10 -16.23 3.26 15.09
CA ASP A 10 -15.56 3.71 13.87
C ASP A 10 -14.29 4.51 14.18
N LEU A 11 -14.32 5.38 15.19
CA LEU A 11 -13.17 6.17 15.61
C LEU A 11 -12.05 5.30 16.19
N LEU A 12 -12.38 4.36 17.06
CA LEU A 12 -11.40 3.42 17.62
C LEU A 12 -10.81 2.53 16.53
N GLY A 13 -11.65 1.95 15.66
CA GLY A 13 -11.21 1.14 14.53
C GLY A 13 -10.33 1.92 13.57
N GLY A 14 -10.70 3.16 13.27
CA GLY A 14 -9.91 4.07 12.44
C GLY A 14 -8.54 4.37 13.05
N ALA A 15 -8.49 4.75 14.33
CA ALA A 15 -7.24 5.06 15.03
C ALA A 15 -6.29 3.86 15.09
N LEU A 16 -6.80 2.67 15.43
CA LEU A 16 -6.02 1.44 15.48
C LEU A 16 -5.50 1.03 14.09
N THR A 17 -6.35 1.13 13.07
CA THR A 17 -5.94 0.82 11.69
C THR A 17 -4.89 1.80 11.18
N THR A 18 -5.02 3.10 11.49
CA THR A 18 -4.02 4.10 11.16
C THR A 18 -2.69 3.82 11.86
N ALA A 19 -2.70 3.55 13.17
CA ALA A 19 -1.48 3.22 13.91
C ALA A 19 -0.78 1.98 13.32
N LEU A 20 -1.53 0.91 13.05
CA LEU A 20 -1.01 -0.28 12.39
C LEU A 20 -0.44 0.03 11.01
N GLY A 21 -1.13 0.86 10.22
CA GLY A 21 -0.65 1.31 8.91
C GLY A 21 0.66 2.08 8.97
N VAL A 22 0.83 2.98 9.96
CA VAL A 22 2.08 3.72 10.19
C VAL A 22 3.23 2.77 10.50
N PHE A 23 3.05 1.84 11.45
CA PHE A 23 4.09 0.88 11.80
C PHE A 23 4.41 -0.07 10.65
N THR A 24 3.38 -0.54 9.94
CA THR A 24 3.55 -1.40 8.76
C THR A 24 4.35 -0.68 7.68
N LEU A 25 3.99 0.57 7.35
CA LEU A 25 4.74 1.37 6.38
C LEU A 25 6.19 1.60 6.83
N GLY A 26 6.41 1.89 8.12
CA GLY A 26 7.75 2.03 8.69
C GLY A 26 8.60 0.78 8.52
N ILE A 27 8.03 -0.41 8.79
CA ILE A 27 8.70 -1.70 8.55
C ILE A 27 9.00 -1.89 7.06
N GLY A 28 8.04 -1.55 6.18
CA GLY A 28 8.24 -1.63 4.73
C GLY A 28 9.41 -0.76 4.26
N VAL A 29 9.50 0.48 4.76
CA VAL A 29 10.62 1.40 4.49
C VAL A 29 11.94 0.84 5.02
N TYR A 30 11.95 0.26 6.22
CA TYR A 30 13.14 -0.41 6.75
C TYR A 30 13.61 -1.54 5.84
N PHE A 31 12.73 -2.44 5.41
CA PHE A 31 13.07 -3.54 4.50
C PHE A 31 13.50 -3.07 3.10
N LEU A 32 12.96 -1.94 2.62
CA LEU A 32 13.30 -1.41 1.31
C LEU A 32 14.71 -0.83 1.24
N PHE A 33 15.13 -0.09 2.28
CA PHE A 33 16.30 0.79 2.20
C PHE A 33 17.37 0.55 3.25
N LEU A 34 17.01 0.02 4.41
CA LEU A 34 17.89 -0.02 5.58
C LEU A 34 18.30 -1.44 5.98
N ARG A 35 17.44 -2.43 5.73
CA ARG A 35 17.69 -3.81 6.11
C ARG A 35 18.84 -4.39 5.27
N PRO A 36 19.95 -4.84 5.87
CA PRO A 36 20.98 -5.60 5.15
C PRO A 36 20.41 -6.94 4.65
N SER A 37 21.05 -7.56 3.65
CA SER A 37 20.61 -8.85 3.11
C SER A 37 20.60 -9.95 4.17
N LEU A 38 21.59 -9.97 5.08
CA LEU A 38 21.70 -10.91 6.19
C LEU A 38 21.78 -10.16 7.50
N LEU A 39 20.86 -10.45 8.42
CA LEU A 39 20.93 -9.97 9.78
C LEU A 39 21.73 -10.95 10.66
N PRO A 40 22.31 -10.47 11.78
CA PRO A 40 22.97 -11.36 12.74
C PRO A 40 22.05 -12.47 13.24
N GLU A 41 20.74 -12.20 13.42
CA GLU A 41 19.79 -13.27 13.75
C GLU A 41 19.63 -14.31 12.65
N ASP A 42 19.68 -13.92 11.37
CA ASP A 42 19.52 -14.85 10.23
C ASP A 42 20.65 -15.88 10.27
N ILE A 43 21.89 -15.43 10.48
CA ILE A 43 23.08 -16.29 10.62
C ILE A 43 22.95 -17.21 11.83
N ARG A 44 22.53 -16.68 12.99
CA ARG A 44 22.37 -17.50 14.20
C ARG A 44 21.29 -18.59 14.04
N HIS A 45 20.19 -18.30 13.35
CA HIS A 45 19.08 -19.26 13.20
C HIS A 45 19.34 -20.29 12.11
N THR A 46 19.97 -19.88 11.02
CA THR A 46 20.26 -20.79 9.89
C THR A 46 21.55 -21.58 10.11
N GLY A 47 22.46 -21.07 10.95
CA GLY A 47 23.79 -21.65 11.15
C GLY A 47 24.70 -21.52 9.94
N ILE A 48 24.34 -20.71 8.93
CA ILE A 48 25.19 -20.57 7.74
C ILE A 48 26.47 -19.83 8.10
N ASP A 49 27.58 -20.23 7.49
CA ASP A 49 28.77 -19.38 7.47
C ASP A 49 28.64 -18.36 6.33
N ALA A 50 28.43 -17.09 6.68
CA ALA A 50 28.29 -16.01 5.73
C ALA A 50 29.53 -15.82 4.84
N ALA A 51 30.73 -16.23 5.28
CA ALA A 51 31.95 -16.16 4.48
C ALA A 51 31.96 -17.15 3.30
N THR A 52 31.12 -18.19 3.37
CA THR A 52 31.01 -19.22 2.33
C THR A 52 29.98 -18.89 1.25
N LEU A 53 29.15 -17.85 1.46
CA LEU A 53 28.10 -17.50 0.52
C LEU A 53 28.65 -16.78 -0.71
N PRO A 54 28.19 -17.15 -1.92
CA PRO A 54 28.46 -16.36 -3.12
C PRO A 54 27.88 -14.95 -2.99
N VAL A 55 28.63 -13.94 -3.47
CA VAL A 55 28.16 -12.55 -3.49
C VAL A 55 26.81 -12.42 -4.20
N ALA A 56 26.64 -13.12 -5.32
CA ALA A 56 25.38 -13.14 -6.08
C ALA A 56 24.18 -13.62 -5.25
N PHE A 57 24.38 -14.53 -4.29
CA PHE A 57 23.31 -14.99 -3.40
C PHE A 57 22.91 -13.89 -2.41
N VAL A 58 23.89 -13.18 -1.85
CA VAL A 58 23.65 -12.07 -0.91
C VAL A 58 22.94 -10.89 -1.62
N ASP A 59 23.32 -10.60 -2.86
CA ASP A 59 22.68 -9.58 -3.69
C ASP A 59 21.24 -9.96 -4.03
N TRP A 60 21.01 -11.21 -4.46
CA TRP A 60 19.68 -11.74 -4.71
C TRP A 60 18.79 -11.64 -3.46
N LEU A 61 19.33 -12.02 -2.29
CA LEU A 61 18.60 -11.97 -1.03
C LEU A 61 18.23 -10.53 -0.65
N GLY A 62 19.11 -9.56 -0.93
CA GLY A 62 18.82 -8.13 -0.78
C GLY A 62 17.64 -7.69 -1.65
N ILE A 63 17.59 -8.16 -2.90
CA ILE A 63 16.44 -7.92 -3.80
C ILE A 63 15.16 -8.54 -3.23
N VAL A 64 15.22 -9.78 -2.71
CA VAL A 64 14.07 -10.45 -2.10
C VAL A 64 13.52 -9.65 -0.92
N PHE A 65 14.36 -9.24 0.03
CA PHE A 65 13.91 -8.46 1.18
C PHE A 65 13.38 -7.09 0.80
N SER A 66 14.02 -6.43 -0.17
CA SER A 66 13.52 -5.16 -0.70
C SER A 66 12.20 -5.34 -1.46
N THR A 67 11.95 -6.51 -2.07
CA THR A 67 10.64 -6.84 -2.67
C THR A 67 9.56 -6.93 -1.60
N TRP A 68 9.83 -7.69 -0.53
CA TRP A 68 8.95 -7.79 0.63
C TRP A 68 8.71 -6.42 1.29
N GLY A 69 9.74 -5.59 1.39
CA GLY A 69 9.62 -4.23 1.89
C GLY A 69 8.63 -3.39 1.08
N GLY A 70 8.66 -3.47 -0.25
CA GLY A 70 7.69 -2.78 -1.10
C GLY A 70 6.27 -3.32 -0.97
N PHE A 71 6.10 -4.64 -0.81
CA PHE A 71 4.79 -5.22 -0.51
C PHE A 71 4.24 -4.74 0.84
N ILE A 72 5.06 -4.79 1.89
CA ILE A 72 4.72 -4.32 3.24
C ILE A 72 4.38 -2.82 3.21
N ALA A 73 5.18 -2.00 2.51
CA ALA A 73 4.92 -0.57 2.35
C ALA A 73 3.60 -0.32 1.62
N GLY A 74 3.33 -1.03 0.53
CA GLY A 74 2.06 -0.97 -0.20
C GLY A 74 0.88 -1.34 0.70
N PHE A 75 0.99 -2.40 1.49
CA PHE A 75 -0.04 -2.81 2.45
C PHE A 75 -0.26 -1.76 3.55
N GLY A 76 0.82 -1.18 4.08
CA GLY A 76 0.75 -0.06 5.02
C GLY A 76 -0.02 1.14 4.46
N ILE A 77 0.20 1.50 3.19
CA ILE A 77 -0.55 2.58 2.50
C ILE A 77 -2.05 2.24 2.41
N VAL A 78 -2.41 0.98 2.11
CA VAL A 78 -3.82 0.55 2.11
C VAL A 78 -4.44 0.71 3.50
N LEU A 79 -3.75 0.26 4.56
CA LEU A 79 -4.21 0.42 5.94
C LEU A 79 -4.41 1.89 6.32
N LEU A 80 -3.49 2.76 5.92
CA LEU A 80 -3.63 4.21 6.11
C LEU A 80 -4.87 4.76 5.40
N GLY A 81 -5.14 4.31 4.17
CA GLY A 81 -6.36 4.67 3.43
C GLY A 81 -7.64 4.22 4.14
N ILE A 82 -7.66 3.00 4.69
CA ILE A 82 -8.78 2.47 5.49
C ILE A 82 -8.97 3.30 6.76
N GLY A 83 -7.91 3.50 7.55
CA GLY A 83 -7.96 4.26 8.80
C GLY A 83 -8.42 5.70 8.58
N ALA A 84 -7.87 6.38 7.56
CA ALA A 84 -8.28 7.73 7.18
C ALA A 84 -9.74 7.78 6.71
N SER A 85 -10.22 6.77 5.99
CA SER A 85 -11.63 6.67 5.58
C SER A 85 -12.56 6.51 6.78
N LEU A 86 -12.19 5.70 7.78
CA LEU A 86 -12.98 5.52 9.00
C LEU A 86 -13.03 6.80 9.84
N LEU A 87 -11.89 7.48 10.01
CA LEU A 87 -11.78 8.70 10.82
C LEU A 87 -12.47 9.91 10.16
N SER A 88 -12.31 10.09 8.85
CA SER A 88 -12.88 11.24 8.13
C SER A 88 -14.27 10.99 7.55
N ARG A 89 -14.72 9.72 7.53
CA ARG A 89 -15.94 9.26 6.85
C ARG A 89 -15.97 9.53 5.34
N ARG A 90 -14.80 9.76 4.73
CA ARG A 90 -14.64 9.99 3.29
C ARG A 90 -14.08 8.76 2.62
N THR A 91 -14.91 8.11 1.79
CA THR A 91 -14.50 6.97 0.93
C THR A 91 -13.38 7.32 -0.05
N LEU A 92 -13.14 8.61 -0.28
CA LEU A 92 -11.99 9.13 -1.02
C LEU A 92 -10.67 8.49 -0.58
N TRP A 93 -10.40 8.44 0.73
CA TRP A 93 -9.12 7.95 1.25
C TRP A 93 -8.95 6.46 1.07
N LEU A 94 -10.05 5.70 1.11
CA LEU A 94 -10.02 4.27 0.79
C LEU A 94 -9.62 4.05 -0.67
N TYR A 95 -10.19 4.81 -1.60
CA TYR A 95 -9.87 4.68 -3.02
C TYR A 95 -8.42 5.09 -3.33
N LEU A 96 -7.98 6.24 -2.83
CA LEU A 96 -6.62 6.72 -3.05
C LEU A 96 -5.57 5.81 -2.37
N GLY A 97 -5.81 5.41 -1.13
CA GLY A 97 -4.92 4.50 -0.40
C GLY A 97 -4.83 3.12 -1.05
N THR A 98 -5.96 2.57 -1.51
CA THR A 98 -5.96 1.30 -2.25
C THR A 98 -5.20 1.43 -3.56
N ALA A 99 -5.49 2.46 -4.36
CA ALA A 99 -4.82 2.70 -5.64
C ALA A 99 -3.30 2.85 -5.48
N ALA A 100 -2.85 3.69 -4.53
CA ALA A 100 -1.43 3.87 -4.26
C ALA A 100 -0.77 2.58 -3.72
N GLY A 101 -1.42 1.91 -2.77
CA GLY A 101 -0.88 0.71 -2.12
C GLY A 101 -0.67 -0.46 -3.09
N VAL A 102 -1.64 -0.74 -3.98
CA VAL A 102 -1.49 -1.82 -4.97
C VAL A 102 -0.39 -1.51 -5.98
N LEU A 103 -0.25 -0.24 -6.41
CA LEU A 103 0.81 0.15 -7.34
C LEU A 103 2.19 0.02 -6.71
N VAL A 104 2.36 0.43 -5.45
CA VAL A 104 3.63 0.28 -4.74
C VAL A 104 3.99 -1.20 -4.57
N ALA A 105 3.03 -2.02 -4.11
CA ALA A 105 3.26 -3.45 -3.88
C ALA A 105 3.61 -4.19 -5.18
N PHE A 106 2.74 -4.15 -6.18
CA PHE A 106 2.94 -4.89 -7.43
C PHE A 106 4.02 -4.27 -8.32
N GLY A 107 4.20 -2.95 -8.26
CA GLY A 107 5.30 -2.27 -8.95
C GLY A 107 6.66 -2.74 -8.43
N ARG A 108 6.81 -2.88 -7.10
CA ARG A 108 8.05 -3.44 -6.53
C ARG A 108 8.28 -4.88 -6.97
N PHE A 109 7.24 -5.71 -7.04
CA PHE A 109 7.35 -7.08 -7.55
C PHE A 109 7.85 -7.12 -9.00
N VAL A 110 7.26 -6.32 -9.91
CA VAL A 110 7.71 -6.28 -11.31
C VAL A 110 9.17 -5.84 -11.41
N ILE A 111 9.54 -4.75 -10.74
CA ILE A 111 10.92 -4.24 -10.76
C ILE A 111 11.90 -5.36 -10.33
N SER A 112 11.59 -6.03 -9.23
CA SER A 112 12.49 -7.04 -8.68
C SER A 112 12.57 -8.29 -9.56
N ASN A 113 11.47 -8.68 -10.21
CA ASN A 113 11.44 -9.80 -11.15
C ASN A 113 12.17 -9.49 -12.46
N ILE A 114 12.21 -8.23 -12.90
CA ILE A 114 13.06 -7.79 -14.01
C ILE A 114 14.54 -7.89 -13.60
N LEU A 115 14.90 -7.39 -12.40
CA LEU A 115 16.29 -7.37 -11.92
C LEU A 115 16.91 -8.77 -11.81
N ILE A 116 16.12 -9.78 -11.43
CA ILE A 116 16.60 -11.16 -11.28
C ILE A 116 16.43 -12.01 -12.54
N GLY A 117 15.91 -11.44 -13.64
CA GLY A 117 15.64 -12.20 -14.86
C GLY A 117 14.65 -13.37 -14.64
N SER A 118 13.59 -13.13 -13.87
CA SER A 118 12.67 -14.18 -13.41
C SER A 118 11.87 -14.82 -14.54
N ASP A 119 11.82 -16.15 -14.57
CA ASP A 119 10.92 -16.92 -15.46
C ASP A 119 9.43 -16.62 -15.19
N PHE A 120 9.10 -16.11 -13.99
CA PHE A 120 7.75 -15.71 -13.60
C PHE A 120 7.39 -14.27 -14.01
N LEU A 121 8.29 -13.55 -14.68
CA LEU A 121 8.12 -12.13 -14.99
C LEU A 121 6.77 -11.83 -15.65
N TRP A 122 6.34 -12.65 -16.63
CA TRP A 122 5.09 -12.41 -17.34
C TRP A 122 3.87 -12.51 -16.44
N PHE A 123 3.83 -13.50 -15.55
CA PHE A 123 2.76 -13.64 -14.58
C PHE A 123 2.70 -12.42 -13.65
N ILE A 124 3.86 -12.00 -13.13
CA ILE A 124 3.96 -10.83 -12.24
C ILE A 124 3.60 -9.53 -12.98
N ALA A 125 4.01 -9.38 -14.24
CA ALA A 125 3.66 -8.25 -15.08
C ALA A 125 2.14 -8.17 -15.32
N THR A 126 1.48 -9.31 -15.57
CA THR A 126 0.01 -9.36 -15.66
C THR A 126 -0.65 -8.87 -14.36
N MET A 127 -0.15 -9.29 -13.19
CA MET A 127 -0.67 -8.80 -11.90
C MET A 127 -0.50 -7.29 -11.76
N PHE A 128 0.63 -6.73 -12.20
CA PHE A 128 0.85 -5.29 -12.17
C PHE A 128 -0.05 -4.52 -13.16
N VAL A 129 -0.32 -5.07 -14.35
CA VAL A 129 -1.30 -4.50 -15.28
C VAL A 129 -2.68 -4.47 -14.64
N LEU A 130 -3.10 -5.54 -13.96
CA LEU A 130 -4.38 -5.55 -13.21
C LEU A 130 -4.39 -4.49 -12.11
N ALA A 131 -3.27 -4.31 -11.39
CA ALA A 131 -3.13 -3.26 -10.38
C ALA A 131 -3.24 -1.85 -10.98
N LEU A 132 -2.65 -1.59 -12.16
CA LEU A 132 -2.78 -0.34 -12.90
C LEU A 132 -4.22 -0.05 -13.32
N VAL A 133 -4.91 -1.04 -13.86
CA VAL A 133 -6.32 -0.91 -14.25
C VAL A 133 -7.18 -0.61 -13.02
N LEU A 134 -6.99 -1.35 -11.92
CA LEU A 134 -7.71 -1.11 -10.67
C LEU A 134 -7.46 0.30 -10.13
N ALA A 135 -6.20 0.72 -10.02
CA ALA A 135 -5.84 2.05 -9.55
C ALA A 135 -6.48 3.15 -10.40
N THR A 136 -6.47 2.98 -11.73
CA THR A 136 -7.09 3.90 -12.68
C THR A 136 -8.60 4.00 -12.43
N VAL A 137 -9.30 2.88 -12.31
CA VAL A 137 -10.75 2.86 -12.02
C VAL A 137 -11.07 3.56 -10.70
N LEU A 138 -10.29 3.30 -9.64
CA LEU A 138 -10.48 3.93 -8.33
C LEU A 138 -10.28 5.44 -8.39
N VAL A 139 -9.24 5.92 -9.07
CA VAL A 139 -8.97 7.36 -9.24
C VAL A 139 -10.03 8.03 -10.10
N LEU A 140 -10.49 7.40 -11.18
CA LEU A 140 -11.58 7.93 -11.99
C LEU A 140 -12.89 8.04 -11.20
N ASN A 141 -13.18 7.07 -10.31
CA ASN A 141 -14.34 7.14 -9.43
C ASN A 141 -14.24 8.30 -8.43
N VAL A 142 -13.04 8.60 -7.92
CA VAL A 142 -12.79 9.79 -7.10
C VAL A 142 -13.11 11.06 -7.88
N ILE A 143 -12.57 11.21 -9.09
CA ILE A 143 -12.77 12.41 -9.92
C ILE A 143 -14.24 12.60 -10.27
N ARG A 144 -14.94 11.52 -10.65
CA ARG A 144 -16.37 11.56 -10.97
C ARG A 144 -17.21 12.04 -9.78
N ARG A 145 -16.95 11.51 -8.58
CA ARG A 145 -17.66 11.90 -7.35
C ARG A 145 -17.41 13.36 -6.96
N HIS A 146 -16.20 13.87 -7.18
CA HIS A 146 -15.91 15.29 -6.94
C HIS A 146 -16.72 16.20 -7.87
N ARG A 147 -16.73 15.91 -9.19
CA ARG A 147 -17.48 16.71 -10.16
C ARG A 147 -18.99 16.72 -9.89
N THR A 148 -19.58 15.58 -9.53
CA THR A 148 -21.03 15.50 -9.24
C THR A 148 -21.43 16.36 -8.03
N ASN A 149 -20.54 16.50 -7.04
CA ASN A 149 -20.81 17.31 -5.87
C ASN A 149 -20.74 18.81 -6.18
N GLU A 150 -19.80 19.22 -7.04
CA GLU A 150 -19.69 20.61 -7.51
C GLU A 150 -20.94 21.04 -8.29
N THR A 151 -21.40 20.22 -9.25
CA THR A 151 -22.60 20.52 -10.04
C THR A 151 -23.85 20.63 -9.19
N ALA A 152 -24.01 19.74 -8.19
CA ALA A 152 -25.15 19.79 -7.28
C ALA A 152 -25.14 21.07 -6.42
N SER A 153 -23.96 21.51 -5.96
CA SER A 153 -23.83 22.74 -5.16
C SER A 153 -24.17 24.00 -5.96
N SER A 154 -23.78 24.07 -7.24
CA SER A 154 -24.08 25.21 -8.11
C SER A 154 -25.58 25.32 -8.44
N ASP A 155 -26.27 24.20 -8.61
CA ASP A 155 -27.72 24.19 -8.88
C ASP A 155 -28.55 24.63 -7.66
N VAL A 156 -28.09 24.29 -6.45
CA VAL A 156 -28.73 24.75 -5.20
C VAL A 156 -28.55 26.25 -5.01
N ASP A 157 -27.35 26.81 -5.20
CA ASP A 157 -27.14 28.27 -5.10
C ASP A 157 -27.95 29.05 -6.16
N ARG A 158 -28.11 28.47 -7.36
CA ARG A 158 -28.91 29.08 -8.42
C ARG A 158 -30.42 29.06 -8.14
N THR A 159 -30.93 28.01 -7.50
CA THR A 159 -32.34 27.93 -7.10
C THR A 159 -32.63 28.80 -5.88
N ALA A 160 -31.69 28.94 -4.95
CA ALA A 160 -31.82 29.82 -3.78
C ALA A 160 -31.81 31.34 -4.10
N ARG A 161 -31.28 31.73 -5.27
CA ARG A 161 -31.24 33.13 -5.75
C ARG A 161 -32.44 33.53 -6.63
N ARG A 162 -33.40 32.63 -6.86
CA ARG A 162 -34.65 32.91 -7.59
C ARG A 162 -35.81 33.00 -6.63
#